data_AF-A0A956F3P1-F1
#
_entry.id   AF-A0A956F3P1-F1
#
_cell.length_a   1.000
_cell.length_b   1.000
_cell.length_c   1.000
_cell.angle_alpha   90.00
_cell.angle_beta   90.00
_cell.angle_gamma   90.00
#
_symmetry.space_group_name_H-M   'P 1'
#
loop_
_entity.id
_entity.type
_entity.pdbx_description
1 polymer ?
#
loop_
_entity_poly.entity_id
_entity_poly.type
_entity_poly.pdbx_seq_one_letter_code
_entity_poly.pdbx_strand_id
1 'polypeptide(L)'
;RKAQAPTAAPGNQSDAKSERKRAKPARKSEQAGKSAPRAAKPGQSDAKPGQSDAKPGKRAAKPGNRAKPGKRAGAARDAKPRNKKSADGRPHRPPAPSGKPRRSRGKGGFAGIDEEVLEELAKQVAPPPLERRPLSHVGGEVELWGAEALGPALQAALQVSSDESVVRAHVHGFHSYPARLHPVTARELVRRLTAPKGRVLDPFCGSGTVAVECRLAGRSMGGSDANPFAIELAKLKTAGKLPGLGMLAAQVAEQADERREAKAGPTKRYGQVDRELFDVHVLLELDGLKSSIEKLPRSPERQALMLVLTSLLTKVSRSPGDTRKQTMQRRLASGFTIRSFVAKAEELERRLADFEALLPKQEPQADPEVCDARELDYVEPRFVNFVLTSPP
;
A
#
# COMPACT_ATOMS: atom_id res chain seq x y z
N ARG A 1 52.70 23.32 -59.68
CA ARG A 1 52.97 22.77 -61.03
C ARG A 1 52.48 21.32 -61.06
N LYS A 2 51.48 20.96 -61.89
CA LYS A 2 51.01 19.58 -62.20
C LYS A 2 50.55 18.71 -61.00
N ALA A 3 49.80 17.62 -61.15
CA ALA A 3 48.68 17.31 -62.08
C ALA A 3 47.95 16.04 -61.57
N GLN A 4 46.68 15.86 -61.98
CA GLN A 4 45.98 14.63 -62.43
C GLN A 4 46.49 13.22 -62.03
N ALA A 5 45.65 12.20 -61.81
CA ALA A 5 44.17 12.15 -61.77
C ALA A 5 43.61 10.89 -61.00
N PRO A 6 42.77 9.98 -61.56
CA PRO A 6 41.36 9.91 -61.13
C PRO A 6 40.87 8.50 -60.73
N THR A 7 39.60 8.41 -60.30
CA THR A 7 38.63 7.44 -60.86
C THR A 7 37.18 7.84 -60.56
N ALA A 8 36.23 7.39 -61.39
CA ALA A 8 34.78 7.63 -61.25
C ALA A 8 34.00 6.39 -61.75
N ALA A 9 32.70 6.31 -61.44
CA ALA A 9 31.78 5.27 -61.93
C ALA A 9 31.42 5.46 -63.44
N PRO A 10 30.68 4.53 -64.11
CA PRO A 10 29.20 4.56 -64.06
C PRO A 10 28.47 3.20 -64.35
N GLY A 11 27.13 3.24 -64.51
CA GLY A 11 26.28 2.18 -65.09
C GLY A 11 24.93 1.97 -64.36
N ASN A 12 23.85 2.72 -64.61
CA ASN A 12 22.84 2.62 -65.70
C ASN A 12 22.13 1.25 -65.84
N GLN A 13 20.86 1.10 -66.25
CA GLN A 13 19.60 1.88 -66.31
C GLN A 13 18.66 1.15 -67.31
N SER A 14 17.38 1.59 -67.47
CA SER A 14 16.31 1.06 -68.36
C SER A 14 15.65 -0.24 -67.85
N ASP A 15 14.34 -0.57 -67.93
CA ASP A 15 13.06 -0.16 -68.60
C ASP A 15 12.45 -1.46 -69.20
N ALA A 16 11.16 -1.65 -69.51
CA ALA A 16 9.88 -1.14 -68.99
C ALA A 16 8.71 -1.97 -69.61
N LYS A 17 7.50 -1.93 -69.01
CA LYS A 17 6.20 -2.50 -69.51
C LYS A 17 6.12 -4.04 -69.52
N SER A 18 4.99 -4.69 -69.19
CA SER A 18 3.63 -4.46 -69.72
C SER A 18 2.48 -4.69 -68.70
N GLU A 19 1.24 -4.39 -69.11
CA GLU A 19 0.04 -4.36 -68.26
C GLU A 19 -0.82 -5.63 -68.33
N ARG A 20 -1.72 -5.84 -67.36
CA ARG A 20 -3.19 -5.81 -67.61
C ARG A 20 -4.12 -5.94 -66.38
N LYS A 21 -5.11 -5.03 -66.34
CA LYS A 21 -6.53 -5.18 -65.90
C LYS A 21 -6.91 -5.41 -64.40
N ARG A 22 -7.53 -4.35 -63.86
CA ARG A 22 -8.84 -4.28 -63.13
C ARG A 22 -9.05 -5.04 -61.80
N ALA A 23 -10.00 -4.64 -60.93
CA ALA A 23 -10.20 -3.39 -60.18
C ALA A 23 -11.61 -3.33 -59.53
N LYS A 24 -11.68 -3.21 -58.18
CA LYS A 24 -12.81 -2.64 -57.37
C LYS A 24 -14.19 -3.35 -57.44
N PRO A 25 -15.17 -2.97 -56.60
CA PRO A 25 -15.13 -2.79 -55.13
C PRO A 25 -16.38 -3.39 -54.42
N ALA A 26 -16.52 -3.18 -53.10
CA ALA A 26 -17.80 -3.23 -52.39
C ALA A 26 -17.96 -2.03 -51.44
N ARG A 27 -19.20 -1.64 -51.12
CA ARG A 27 -19.56 -0.42 -50.35
C ARG A 27 -20.61 -0.71 -49.27
N LYS A 28 -20.78 0.24 -48.35
CA LYS A 28 -21.91 0.31 -47.39
C LYS A 28 -23.28 0.33 -48.11
N SER A 29 -24.32 -0.12 -47.40
CA SER A 29 -25.69 0.40 -47.50
C SER A 29 -26.35 0.43 -46.12
N GLU A 30 -27.48 1.14 -45.98
CA GLU A 30 -28.17 1.44 -44.72
C GLU A 30 -29.68 1.17 -44.84
N GLN A 31 -30.33 0.90 -43.70
CA GLN A 31 -31.80 1.02 -43.45
C GLN A 31 -32.70 0.07 -44.30
N ALA A 32 -33.91 -0.34 -43.89
CA ALA A 32 -34.80 0.03 -42.78
C ALA A 32 -35.70 -1.16 -42.36
N GLY A 33 -36.59 -0.98 -41.36
CA GLY A 33 -37.90 -1.66 -41.38
C GLY A 33 -38.32 -2.54 -40.20
N LYS A 34 -38.96 -1.92 -39.18
CA LYS A 34 -40.15 -2.40 -38.42
C LYS A 34 -40.33 -3.91 -38.13
N SER A 35 -40.33 -4.31 -36.85
CA SER A 35 -41.46 -5.03 -36.22
C SER A 35 -41.33 -5.20 -34.70
N ALA A 36 -42.47 -5.24 -34.01
CA ALA A 36 -42.71 -5.52 -32.59
C ALA A 36 -44.25 -5.70 -32.40
N PRO A 37 -44.81 -6.08 -31.23
CA PRO A 37 -44.24 -6.73 -30.03
C PRO A 37 -45.02 -8.02 -29.62
N ARG A 38 -44.61 -8.69 -28.53
CA ARG A 38 -45.44 -9.48 -27.57
C ARG A 38 -44.59 -9.81 -26.32
N ALA A 39 -45.01 -9.47 -25.09
CA ALA A 39 -45.97 -10.17 -24.22
C ALA A 39 -45.46 -11.58 -23.81
N ALA A 40 -45.12 -11.85 -22.53
CA ALA A 40 -46.03 -12.11 -21.39
C ALA A 40 -46.87 -13.40 -21.58
N LYS A 41 -46.99 -14.34 -20.63
CA LYS A 41 -46.80 -14.38 -19.15
C LYS A 41 -46.24 -15.77 -18.70
N PRO A 42 -45.96 -16.04 -17.41
CA PRO A 42 -45.41 -17.32 -16.94
C PRO A 42 -46.48 -18.41 -16.72
N GLY A 43 -46.07 -19.68 -16.71
CA GLY A 43 -46.89 -20.83 -16.31
C GLY A 43 -46.74 -21.20 -14.83
N GLN A 44 -47.82 -21.72 -14.23
CA GLN A 44 -47.90 -22.19 -12.84
C GLN A 44 -48.01 -23.72 -12.76
N SER A 45 -47.42 -24.33 -11.72
CA SER A 45 -47.91 -25.48 -10.93
C SER A 45 -46.77 -25.91 -9.99
N ASP A 46 -46.87 -25.92 -8.66
CA ASP A 46 -47.84 -26.54 -7.72
C ASP A 46 -47.53 -28.01 -7.39
N ALA A 47 -46.88 -28.25 -6.24
CA ALA A 47 -47.02 -29.49 -5.43
C ALA A 47 -46.27 -29.42 -4.07
N LYS A 48 -47.03 -29.32 -2.98
CA LYS A 48 -46.79 -29.83 -1.61
C LYS A 48 -48.17 -30.39 -1.14
N PRO A 49 -48.29 -31.31 -0.15
CA PRO A 49 -47.54 -31.34 1.12
C PRO A 49 -47.26 -32.74 1.74
N GLY A 50 -46.74 -32.72 2.98
CA GLY A 50 -46.54 -33.83 3.94
C GLY A 50 -45.55 -33.35 5.02
N GLN A 51 -45.73 -33.36 6.36
CA GLN A 51 -46.39 -34.27 7.31
C GLN A 51 -45.77 -35.68 7.33
N SER A 52 -45.43 -36.31 8.47
CA SER A 52 -45.35 -35.91 9.91
C SER A 52 -44.58 -37.04 10.69
N ASP A 53 -44.16 -37.00 11.97
CA ASP A 53 -44.16 -36.01 13.07
C ASP A 53 -43.12 -36.37 14.18
N ALA A 54 -43.37 -35.96 15.44
CA ALA A 54 -43.01 -36.61 16.71
C ALA A 54 -41.58 -36.50 17.29
N LYS A 55 -41.45 -35.61 18.28
CA LYS A 55 -40.64 -35.78 19.52
C LYS A 55 -41.64 -35.98 20.68
N PRO A 56 -41.36 -36.78 21.73
CA PRO A 56 -40.46 -36.29 22.80
C PRO A 56 -39.67 -37.36 23.59
N GLY A 57 -38.73 -36.89 24.41
CA GLY A 57 -38.01 -37.73 25.39
C GLY A 57 -37.14 -36.92 26.36
N LYS A 58 -37.73 -36.44 27.46
CA LYS A 58 -36.97 -35.82 28.58
C LYS A 58 -36.66 -36.87 29.65
N ARG A 59 -35.46 -36.84 30.23
CA ARG A 59 -35.23 -37.17 31.65
C ARG A 59 -34.02 -36.41 32.19
N ALA A 60 -34.15 -35.88 33.40
CA ALA A 60 -33.09 -35.19 34.14
C ALA A 60 -32.89 -35.89 35.48
N ALA A 61 -31.65 -35.95 35.99
CA ALA A 61 -31.33 -36.59 37.27
C ALA A 61 -30.07 -36.00 37.93
N LYS A 62 -30.27 -34.94 38.73
CA LYS A 62 -29.43 -34.42 39.83
C LYS A 62 -30.39 -33.64 40.76
N PRO A 63 -30.11 -33.42 42.07
CA PRO A 63 -28.79 -33.42 42.72
C PRO A 63 -28.66 -34.34 43.96
N GLY A 64 -27.50 -34.31 44.61
CA GLY A 64 -27.21 -34.95 45.91
C GLY A 64 -26.15 -34.19 46.72
N ASN A 65 -26.31 -34.19 48.05
CA ASN A 65 -25.50 -33.46 49.05
C ASN A 65 -23.99 -33.84 49.03
N ARG A 66 -22.99 -32.98 49.30
CA ARG A 66 -22.74 -31.90 50.31
C ARG A 66 -21.99 -32.41 51.56
N ALA A 67 -20.65 -32.28 51.56
CA ALA A 67 -19.83 -32.43 52.77
C ALA A 67 -18.54 -31.56 52.73
N LYS A 68 -18.36 -30.72 53.76
CA LYS A 68 -17.11 -30.13 54.28
C LYS A 68 -17.38 -29.85 55.78
N PRO A 69 -16.42 -30.08 56.69
CA PRO A 69 -15.76 -28.93 57.34
C PRO A 69 -14.29 -29.17 57.79
N GLY A 70 -13.62 -28.10 58.26
CA GLY A 70 -12.23 -28.11 58.74
C GLY A 70 -11.42 -26.97 58.08
N LYS A 71 -11.36 -25.72 58.57
CA LYS A 71 -11.09 -25.12 59.90
C LYS A 71 -9.63 -25.22 60.39
N ARG A 72 -8.83 -24.20 60.05
CA ARG A 72 -7.93 -23.37 60.90
C ARG A 72 -7.32 -22.28 60.00
N ALA A 73 -6.84 -21.11 60.43
CA ALA A 73 -7.13 -20.15 61.51
C ALA A 73 -5.89 -19.22 61.62
N GLY A 74 -6.07 -17.91 61.82
CA GLY A 74 -4.99 -16.90 61.85
C GLY A 74 -5.25 -15.77 60.84
N ALA A 75 -5.85 -14.64 61.24
CA ALA A 75 -5.16 -13.47 61.84
C ALA A 75 -4.19 -12.82 60.82
N ALA A 76 -4.55 -11.82 60.01
CA ALA A 76 -5.32 -10.57 60.23
C ALA A 76 -4.57 -9.50 61.06
N ARG A 77 -4.22 -8.38 60.41
CA ARG A 77 -4.11 -7.02 60.96
C ARG A 77 -4.10 -5.98 59.83
N ASP A 78 -4.69 -4.82 60.09
CA ASP A 78 -5.04 -3.80 59.10
C ASP A 78 -3.96 -2.73 58.87
N ALA A 79 -3.97 -2.15 57.66
CA ALA A 79 -3.61 -0.76 57.41
C ALA A 79 -4.47 -0.21 56.26
N LYS A 80 -5.26 0.85 56.51
CA LYS A 80 -6.15 1.46 55.50
C LYS A 80 -5.41 2.49 54.61
N PRO A 81 -5.92 2.79 53.39
CA PRO A 81 -5.17 3.49 52.37
C PRO A 81 -5.13 5.02 52.55
N ARG A 82 -4.07 5.66 52.04
CA ARG A 82 -4.07 7.10 51.76
C ARG A 82 -4.33 7.35 50.27
N ASN A 83 -5.55 7.80 49.97
CA ASN A 83 -5.95 8.26 48.65
C ASN A 83 -5.53 9.74 48.48
N LYS A 84 -4.71 10.06 47.47
CA LYS A 84 -4.54 11.42 46.96
C LYS A 84 -4.76 11.42 45.46
N LYS A 85 -5.80 12.12 45.02
CA LYS A 85 -6.05 12.43 43.61
C LYS A 85 -5.03 13.45 43.11
N SER A 86 -4.47 13.20 41.94
CA SER A 86 -4.00 14.23 41.01
C SER A 86 -4.33 13.72 39.62
N ALA A 87 -5.14 14.47 38.86
CA ALA A 87 -5.53 14.07 37.52
C ALA A 87 -4.51 14.58 36.50
N ASP A 88 -3.99 13.70 35.64
CA ASP A 88 -3.77 14.05 34.23
C ASP A 88 -3.75 12.76 33.38
N GLY A 89 -4.66 12.67 32.40
CA GLY A 89 -4.97 11.44 31.67
C GLY A 89 -4.06 11.16 30.47
N ARG A 90 -2.74 11.09 30.66
CA ARG A 90 -1.77 10.81 29.56
C ARG A 90 -1.24 9.37 29.63
N PRO A 91 -1.21 8.61 28.52
CA PRO A 91 -0.61 7.28 28.52
C PRO A 91 0.91 7.36 28.70
N HIS A 92 1.49 6.41 29.44
CA HIS A 92 2.95 6.34 29.65
C HIS A 92 3.69 6.14 28.33
N ARG A 93 4.43 7.17 27.89
CA ARG A 93 5.42 7.07 26.81
C ARG A 93 6.60 6.20 27.31
N PRO A 94 7.05 5.18 26.56
CA PRO A 94 8.29 4.48 26.89
C PRO A 94 9.50 5.43 26.75
N PRO A 95 10.60 5.21 27.48
CA PRO A 95 11.80 6.05 27.35
C PRO A 95 12.34 6.00 25.93
N ALA A 96 12.69 7.16 25.38
CA ALA A 96 13.30 7.25 24.05
C ALA A 96 14.69 6.58 24.05
N PRO A 97 15.08 5.87 22.96
CA PRO A 97 16.41 5.28 22.86
C PRO A 97 17.48 6.37 22.95
N SER A 98 18.41 6.22 23.91
CA SER A 98 19.41 7.22 24.25
C SER A 98 20.58 7.23 23.25
N GLY A 99 20.33 7.70 22.03
CA GLY A 99 21.32 7.84 20.98
C GLY A 99 21.02 9.00 20.03
N LYS A 100 21.56 10.19 20.33
CA LYS A 100 21.51 11.31 19.37
C LYS A 100 22.35 10.94 18.13
N PRO A 101 21.77 10.90 16.91
CA PRO A 101 22.55 10.57 15.72
C PRO A 101 23.56 11.69 15.44
N ARG A 102 24.86 11.37 15.43
CA ARG A 102 25.92 12.29 14.98
C ARG A 102 25.69 12.65 13.51
N ARG A 103 25.07 13.79 13.23
CA ARG A 103 24.83 14.31 11.87
C ARG A 103 25.63 15.60 11.64
N SER A 104 26.26 15.72 10.47
CA SER A 104 27.06 16.88 10.09
C SER A 104 26.21 18.04 9.54
N ARG A 105 26.74 19.26 9.64
CA ARG A 105 26.24 20.43 8.89
C ARG A 105 26.69 20.36 7.43
N GLY A 106 26.01 19.54 6.63
CA GLY A 106 26.21 19.52 5.18
C GLY A 106 25.64 20.79 4.53
N LYS A 107 26.41 21.43 3.65
CA LYS A 107 25.91 22.48 2.74
C LYS A 107 25.08 21.82 1.62
N GLY A 108 23.84 21.44 1.94
CA GLY A 108 22.88 20.94 0.97
C GLY A 108 22.18 22.09 0.24
N GLY A 109 22.57 22.34 -1.01
CA GLY A 109 21.75 23.12 -1.94
C GLY A 109 20.63 22.26 -2.55
N PHE A 110 19.77 22.89 -3.34
CA PHE A 110 18.96 22.18 -4.33
C PHE A 110 19.86 21.69 -5.48
N ALA A 111 19.34 20.83 -6.36
CA ALA A 111 19.99 20.56 -7.64
C ALA A 111 19.37 21.45 -8.73
N GLY A 112 20.16 22.32 -9.35
CA GLY A 112 19.68 23.19 -10.43
C GLY A 112 18.65 24.24 -10.00
N ILE A 113 18.58 24.58 -8.70
CA ILE A 113 17.83 25.73 -8.20
C ILE A 113 18.80 26.57 -7.37
N ASP A 114 19.16 27.72 -7.91
CA ASP A 114 20.01 28.73 -7.31
C ASP A 114 19.18 29.96 -6.93
N GLU A 115 19.86 31.03 -6.54
CA GLU A 115 19.22 32.28 -6.10
C GLU A 115 18.50 33.00 -7.25
N GLU A 116 18.96 32.82 -8.50
CA GLU A 116 18.31 33.39 -9.70
C GLU A 116 16.99 32.68 -10.01
N VAL A 117 16.94 31.35 -9.96
CA VAL A 117 15.68 30.59 -10.13
C VAL A 117 14.68 30.85 -9.00
N LEU A 118 15.15 31.05 -7.76
CA LEU A 118 14.30 31.45 -6.63
C LEU A 118 13.75 32.87 -6.78
N GLU A 119 14.55 33.80 -7.29
CA GLU A 119 14.09 35.13 -7.66
C GLU A 119 13.10 35.11 -8.83
N GLU A 120 13.29 34.23 -9.82
CA GLU A 120 12.37 34.04 -10.94
C GLU A 120 10.98 33.62 -10.42
N LEU A 121 10.94 32.58 -9.57
CA LEU A 121 9.73 32.10 -8.90
C LEU A 121 9.01 33.21 -8.12
N ALA A 122 9.76 34.07 -7.42
CA ALA A 122 9.19 35.16 -6.62
C ALA A 122 8.58 36.30 -7.47
N LYS A 123 8.92 36.40 -8.76
CA LYS A 123 8.46 37.45 -9.68
C LYS A 123 7.27 37.00 -10.56
N GLN A 124 6.82 35.77 -10.45
CA GLN A 124 5.86 35.17 -11.38
C GLN A 124 4.39 35.49 -11.05
N VAL A 125 3.61 35.66 -12.12
CA VAL A 125 2.15 35.82 -12.07
C VAL A 125 1.50 34.44 -12.04
N ALA A 126 0.41 34.29 -11.29
CA ALA A 126 -0.34 33.03 -11.24
C ALA A 126 -0.84 32.60 -12.64
N PRO A 127 -0.85 31.29 -12.95
CA PRO A 127 -1.36 30.79 -14.22
C PRO A 127 -2.86 31.12 -14.40
N PRO A 128 -3.36 31.19 -15.64
CA PRO A 128 -4.77 31.45 -15.91
C PRO A 128 -5.68 30.38 -15.26
N PRO A 129 -6.94 30.71 -14.91
CA PRO A 129 -7.83 29.77 -14.24
C PRO A 129 -8.14 28.54 -15.12
N LEU A 130 -7.53 27.40 -14.79
CA LEU A 130 -7.71 26.15 -15.53
C LEU A 130 -9.07 25.51 -15.24
N GLU A 131 -9.81 25.17 -16.31
CA GLU A 131 -10.96 24.27 -16.18
C GLU A 131 -10.52 22.89 -15.67
N ARG A 132 -11.05 22.47 -14.52
CA ARG A 132 -10.80 21.13 -13.96
C ARG A 132 -11.52 20.06 -14.78
N ARG A 133 -10.86 19.56 -15.83
CA ARG A 133 -11.35 18.45 -16.65
C ARG A 133 -11.01 17.09 -16.01
N PRO A 134 -11.89 16.07 -16.08
CA PRO A 134 -11.57 14.74 -15.55
C PRO A 134 -10.36 14.13 -16.26
N LEU A 135 -9.47 13.47 -15.50
CA LEU A 135 -8.25 12.83 -16.00
C LEU A 135 -8.55 11.49 -16.71
N SER A 136 -9.44 11.51 -17.70
CA SER A 136 -9.89 10.35 -18.48
C SER A 136 -8.91 9.93 -19.59
N HIS A 137 -7.94 10.80 -19.89
CA HIS A 137 -6.87 10.58 -20.86
C HIS A 137 -5.53 10.81 -20.16
N VAL A 138 -4.55 9.94 -20.44
CA VAL A 138 -3.17 10.08 -19.97
C VAL A 138 -2.34 10.68 -21.11
N GLY A 139 -1.66 11.80 -20.83
CA GLY A 139 -0.96 12.59 -21.84
C GLY A 139 -1.82 13.72 -22.44
N GLY A 140 -1.17 14.60 -23.18
CA GLY A 140 -1.72 15.83 -23.74
C GLY A 140 -0.61 16.83 -24.04
N GLU A 141 -0.98 18.00 -24.55
CA GLU A 141 -0.08 19.16 -24.59
C GLU A 141 0.18 19.67 -23.16
N VAL A 142 1.41 20.11 -22.88
CA VAL A 142 1.82 20.55 -21.54
C VAL A 142 2.22 22.02 -21.61
N GLU A 143 1.30 22.89 -21.26
CA GLU A 143 1.57 24.30 -21.02
C GLU A 143 2.36 24.43 -19.70
N LEU A 144 3.48 25.15 -19.75
CA LEU A 144 4.35 25.40 -18.60
C LEU A 144 4.27 26.89 -18.24
N TRP A 145 3.94 27.17 -16.98
CA TRP A 145 4.06 28.51 -16.40
C TRP A 145 4.96 28.44 -15.18
N GLY A 146 5.77 29.49 -15.03
CA GLY A 146 6.71 29.62 -13.93
C GLY A 146 8.15 29.46 -14.39
N ALA A 147 9.04 29.07 -13.47
CA ALA A 147 10.48 29.12 -13.71
C ALA A 147 10.95 28.18 -14.83
N GLU A 148 11.57 28.72 -15.87
CA GLU A 148 11.93 27.95 -17.08
C GLU A 148 12.85 26.77 -16.75
N ALA A 149 13.81 26.99 -15.84
CA ALA A 149 14.73 25.97 -15.34
C ALA A 149 14.04 24.74 -14.69
N LEU A 150 12.83 24.92 -14.14
CA LEU A 150 12.06 23.84 -13.49
C LEU A 150 11.15 23.09 -14.46
N GLY A 151 10.71 23.74 -15.54
CA GLY A 151 9.74 23.21 -16.50
C GLY A 151 10.02 21.77 -16.96
N PRO A 152 11.22 21.45 -17.46
CA PRO A 152 11.57 20.09 -17.91
C PRO A 152 11.53 19.02 -16.81
N ALA A 153 11.82 19.39 -15.55
CA ALA A 153 11.77 18.47 -14.43
C ALA A 153 10.34 18.19 -13.96
N LEU A 154 9.49 19.21 -13.94
CA LEU A 154 8.06 19.09 -13.63
C LEU A 154 7.32 18.31 -14.72
N GLN A 155 7.60 18.60 -16.00
CA GLN A 155 7.04 17.88 -17.15
C GLN A 155 7.39 16.38 -17.09
N ALA A 156 8.67 16.04 -16.87
CA ALA A 156 9.12 14.65 -16.74
C ALA A 156 8.45 13.91 -15.57
N ALA A 157 8.20 14.60 -14.44
CA ALA A 157 7.52 14.01 -13.29
C ALA A 157 6.02 13.74 -13.52
N LEU A 158 5.37 14.48 -14.42
CA LEU A 158 3.97 14.31 -14.80
C LEU A 158 3.77 13.32 -15.96
N GLN A 159 4.81 13.05 -16.77
CA GLN A 159 4.82 12.06 -17.85
C GLN A 159 4.92 10.62 -17.32
N VAL A 160 3.85 10.17 -16.65
CA VAL A 160 3.75 8.83 -16.06
C VAL A 160 3.09 7.81 -17.01
N SER A 161 3.65 6.62 -17.11
CA SER A 161 3.04 5.51 -17.84
C SER A 161 1.89 4.89 -17.05
N SER A 162 0.88 4.38 -17.76
CA SER A 162 -0.24 3.61 -17.17
C SER A 162 0.10 2.16 -16.81
N ASP A 163 1.39 1.79 -16.83
CA ASP A 163 1.83 0.42 -16.53
C ASP A 163 1.90 0.17 -15.01
N GLU A 164 0.93 -0.60 -14.50
CA GLU A 164 0.88 -1.13 -13.13
C GLU A 164 2.21 -1.78 -12.69
N SER A 165 3.02 -2.36 -13.59
CA SER A 165 4.30 -2.98 -13.22
C SER A 165 5.25 -1.97 -12.57
N VAL A 166 5.31 -0.75 -13.10
CA VAL A 166 6.17 0.34 -12.62
C VAL A 166 5.61 0.92 -11.31
N VAL A 167 4.29 1.07 -11.21
CA VAL A 167 3.59 1.51 -9.97
C VAL A 167 3.80 0.54 -8.81
N ARG A 168 4.06 -0.74 -9.12
CA ARG A 168 4.18 -1.84 -8.17
C ARG A 168 5.61 -2.35 -8.00
N ALA A 169 6.60 -1.67 -8.58
CA ALA A 169 8.00 -2.05 -8.50
C ALA A 169 8.51 -2.08 -7.05
N HIS A 170 9.52 -2.93 -6.79
CA HIS A 170 10.17 -3.06 -5.48
C HIS A 170 9.14 -3.27 -4.35
N VAL A 171 9.17 -2.46 -3.31
CA VAL A 171 8.23 -2.46 -2.16
C VAL A 171 6.88 -1.77 -2.45
N HIS A 172 6.72 -1.00 -3.53
CA HIS A 172 5.51 -0.20 -3.78
C HIS A 172 4.26 -1.05 -4.04
N GLY A 173 4.44 -2.27 -4.55
CA GLY A 173 3.37 -3.23 -4.83
C GLY A 173 2.97 -4.11 -3.65
N PHE A 174 3.63 -3.99 -2.48
CA PHE A 174 3.37 -4.87 -1.34
C PHE A 174 1.96 -4.71 -0.75
N HIS A 175 1.58 -3.50 -0.32
CA HIS A 175 0.30 -3.23 0.36
C HIS A 175 -0.41 -2.05 -0.30
N SER A 176 -1.73 -2.17 -0.52
CA SER A 176 -2.57 -1.07 -0.96
C SER A 176 -2.68 0.01 0.11
N TYR A 177 -2.59 1.27 -0.30
CA TYR A 177 -2.92 2.44 0.53
C TYR A 177 -3.54 3.48 -0.40
N PRO A 178 -4.62 4.19 0.00
CA PRO A 178 -5.27 5.21 -0.82
C PRO A 178 -4.37 6.43 -1.04
N ALA A 179 -4.72 7.27 -2.02
CA ALA A 179 -4.15 8.61 -2.24
C ALA A 179 -2.60 8.71 -2.27
N ARG A 180 -1.89 7.64 -2.65
CA ARG A 180 -0.42 7.69 -2.79
C ARG A 180 0.00 8.55 -3.98
N LEU A 181 1.05 9.36 -3.77
CA LEU A 181 1.85 9.90 -4.86
C LEU A 181 2.37 8.76 -5.75
N HIS A 182 2.44 9.00 -7.06
CA HIS A 182 2.90 8.03 -8.05
C HIS A 182 4.43 7.82 -7.94
N PRO A 183 4.95 6.57 -7.92
CA PRO A 183 6.37 6.31 -7.74
C PRO A 183 7.28 6.99 -8.76
N VAL A 184 6.90 7.06 -10.03
CA VAL A 184 7.70 7.74 -11.07
C VAL A 184 7.73 9.25 -10.86
N THR A 185 6.63 9.87 -10.45
CA THR A 185 6.57 11.30 -10.13
C THR A 185 7.48 11.63 -8.95
N ALA A 186 7.41 10.84 -7.88
CA ALA A 186 8.31 10.98 -6.73
C ALA A 186 9.79 10.78 -7.14
N ARG A 187 10.08 9.77 -7.97
CA ARG A 187 11.42 9.46 -8.48
C ARG A 187 12.02 10.62 -9.27
N GLU A 188 11.29 11.18 -10.24
CA GLU A 188 11.83 12.24 -11.09
C GLU A 188 12.02 13.55 -10.32
N LEU A 189 11.07 13.95 -9.46
CA LEU A 189 11.21 15.13 -8.61
C LEU A 189 12.42 14.99 -7.66
N VAL A 190 12.55 13.86 -6.96
CA VAL A 190 13.69 13.61 -6.06
C VAL A 190 15.01 13.58 -6.84
N ARG A 191 15.08 12.89 -7.98
CA ARG A 191 16.34 12.73 -8.73
C ARG A 191 16.81 14.03 -9.37
N ARG A 192 15.89 14.90 -9.84
CA ARG A 192 16.19 16.13 -10.58
C ARG A 192 16.35 17.36 -9.68
N LEU A 193 15.47 17.56 -8.70
CA LEU A 193 15.39 18.82 -7.93
C LEU A 193 16.18 18.82 -6.62
N THR A 194 16.70 17.66 -6.18
CA THR A 194 17.46 17.55 -4.94
C THR A 194 18.93 17.23 -5.21
N ALA A 195 19.85 17.87 -4.49
CA ALA A 195 21.28 17.55 -4.59
C ALA A 195 21.56 16.10 -4.14
N PRO A 196 22.65 15.47 -4.64
CA PRO A 196 23.13 14.19 -4.10
C PRO A 196 23.34 14.28 -2.58
N LYS A 197 22.82 13.31 -1.82
CA LYS A 197 22.79 13.31 -0.33
C LYS A 197 21.99 14.47 0.31
N GLY A 198 21.19 15.19 -0.47
CA GLY A 198 20.24 16.19 0.04
C GLY A 198 19.17 15.58 0.95
N ARG A 199 18.48 16.44 1.70
CA ARG A 199 17.49 16.07 2.71
C ARG A 199 16.09 16.51 2.29
N VAL A 200 15.19 15.54 2.15
CA VAL A 200 13.78 15.75 1.76
C VAL A 200 12.88 15.71 3.01
N LEU A 201 11.82 16.53 3.01
CA LEU A 201 10.71 16.43 3.95
C LEU A 201 9.41 16.08 3.22
N ASP A 202 8.66 15.12 3.75
CA ASP A 202 7.28 14.84 3.36
C ASP A 202 6.38 14.84 4.62
N PRO A 203 5.68 15.93 4.94
CA PRO A 203 4.88 16.05 6.16
C PRO A 203 3.56 15.26 6.11
N PHE A 204 3.19 14.69 4.96
CA PHE A 204 2.01 13.83 4.76
C PHE A 204 2.41 12.56 4.01
N CYS A 205 3.45 11.88 4.49
CA CYS A 205 4.15 10.83 3.74
C CYS A 205 3.34 9.56 3.49
N GLY A 206 2.18 9.39 4.16
CA GLY A 206 1.33 8.22 4.00
C GLY A 206 2.11 6.92 4.22
N SER A 207 1.86 5.95 3.34
CA SER A 207 2.63 4.70 3.31
C SER A 207 3.98 4.81 2.58
N GLY A 208 4.61 5.99 2.55
CA GLY A 208 6.04 6.17 2.31
C GLY A 208 6.54 6.18 0.86
N THR A 209 5.75 6.57 -0.15
CA THR A 209 6.25 6.58 -1.56
C THR A 209 7.51 7.46 -1.70
N VAL A 210 7.48 8.70 -1.19
CA VAL A 210 8.63 9.62 -1.25
C VAL A 210 9.82 9.06 -0.48
N ALA A 211 9.57 8.46 0.69
CA ALA A 211 10.61 7.84 1.51
C ALA A 211 11.37 6.73 0.76
N VAL A 212 10.65 5.84 0.07
CA VAL A 212 11.24 4.75 -0.75
C VAL A 212 12.07 5.29 -1.91
N GLU A 213 11.55 6.25 -2.68
CA GLU A 213 12.28 6.82 -3.82
C GLU A 213 13.46 7.70 -3.38
N CYS A 214 13.38 8.35 -2.21
CA CYS A 214 14.54 9.00 -1.57
C CYS A 214 15.63 7.98 -1.25
N ARG A 215 15.29 6.81 -0.69
CA ARG A 215 16.30 5.77 -0.40
C ARG A 215 16.98 5.26 -1.67
N LEU A 216 16.21 4.93 -2.72
CA LEU A 216 16.73 4.52 -4.03
C LEU A 216 17.60 5.61 -4.69
N ALA A 217 17.27 6.88 -4.48
CA ALA A 217 18.04 8.01 -5.02
C ALA A 217 19.25 8.43 -4.17
N GLY A 218 19.51 7.81 -3.01
CA GLY A 218 20.61 8.22 -2.11
C GLY A 218 20.36 9.56 -1.40
N ARG A 219 19.10 9.93 -1.18
CA ARG A 219 18.66 11.14 -0.45
C ARG A 219 18.16 10.74 0.93
N SER A 220 18.53 11.49 1.96
CA SER A 220 17.96 11.29 3.29
C SER A 220 16.57 11.93 3.36
N MET A 221 15.66 11.37 4.14
CA MET A 221 14.27 11.83 4.21
C MET A 221 13.77 11.82 5.66
N GLY A 222 13.16 12.92 6.09
CA GLY A 222 12.28 12.94 7.26
C GLY A 222 10.84 12.98 6.78
N GLY A 223 9.92 12.35 7.50
CA GLY A 223 8.50 12.39 7.12
C GLY A 223 7.54 12.26 8.29
N SER A 224 6.29 12.65 8.08
CA SER A 224 5.23 12.44 9.05
C SER A 224 3.91 12.03 8.41
N ASP A 225 3.08 11.37 9.21
CA ASP A 225 1.67 11.17 8.94
C ASP A 225 0.94 11.03 10.29
N ALA A 226 -0.30 11.51 10.37
CA ALA A 226 -1.12 11.38 11.57
C ALA A 226 -1.66 9.95 11.78
N ASN A 227 -1.64 9.11 10.73
CA ASN A 227 -2.09 7.72 10.76
C ASN A 227 -0.93 6.75 11.13
N PRO A 228 -0.95 6.11 12.32
CA PRO A 228 0.12 5.19 12.72
C PRO A 228 0.31 4.02 11.75
N PHE A 229 -0.76 3.51 11.14
CA PHE A 229 -0.69 2.40 10.19
C PHE A 229 0.00 2.80 8.88
N ALA A 230 -0.11 4.07 8.48
CA ALA A 230 0.61 4.61 7.34
C ALA A 230 2.12 4.60 7.60
N ILE A 231 2.52 5.05 8.79
CA ILE A 231 3.93 5.05 9.25
C ILE A 231 4.47 3.63 9.43
N GLU A 232 3.68 2.67 9.94
CA GLU A 232 4.11 1.25 9.99
C GLU A 232 4.36 0.68 8.59
N LEU A 233 3.50 0.98 7.61
CA LEU A 233 3.73 0.61 6.21
C LEU A 233 4.92 1.35 5.59
N ALA A 234 5.15 2.63 5.92
CA ALA A 234 6.31 3.38 5.45
C ALA A 234 7.61 2.76 6.00
N LYS A 235 7.71 2.55 7.32
CA LYS A 235 8.86 1.94 7.99
C LYS A 235 9.17 0.53 7.46
N LEU A 236 8.15 -0.29 7.19
CA LEU A 236 8.35 -1.60 6.56
C LEU A 236 8.90 -1.48 5.13
N LYS A 237 8.33 -0.61 4.29
CA LYS A 237 8.81 -0.43 2.90
C LYS A 237 10.21 0.19 2.83
N THR A 238 10.61 0.98 3.81
CA THR A 238 11.96 1.56 3.88
C THR A 238 12.97 0.70 4.66
N ALA A 239 12.57 -0.47 5.18
CA ALA A 239 13.45 -1.41 5.85
C ALA A 239 14.47 -2.05 4.88
N GLY A 240 15.49 -2.71 5.44
CA GLY A 240 16.33 -3.67 4.71
C GLY A 240 15.65 -5.04 4.59
N LYS A 241 16.41 -6.07 4.19
CA LYS A 241 15.90 -7.45 4.11
C LYS A 241 15.47 -8.00 5.48
N LEU A 242 14.44 -8.85 5.48
CA LEU A 242 13.96 -9.62 6.63
C LEU A 242 14.12 -11.12 6.32
N PRO A 243 15.33 -11.70 6.51
CA PRO A 243 15.63 -13.05 6.05
C PRO A 243 14.92 -14.10 6.90
N GLY A 244 14.31 -15.09 6.25
CA GLY A 244 13.52 -16.14 6.89
C GLY A 244 12.09 -15.74 7.24
N LEU A 245 11.60 -14.58 6.79
CA LEU A 245 10.23 -14.13 7.00
C LEU A 245 9.20 -15.12 6.44
N GLY A 246 9.47 -15.73 5.28
CA GLY A 246 8.66 -16.80 4.69
C GLY A 246 8.65 -18.09 5.54
N MET A 247 9.78 -18.47 6.15
CA MET A 247 9.85 -19.61 7.06
C MET A 247 9.05 -19.36 8.35
N LEU A 248 9.16 -18.16 8.91
CA LEU A 248 8.36 -17.75 10.07
C LEU A 248 6.86 -17.66 9.73
N ALA A 249 6.52 -17.24 8.51
CA ALA A 249 5.14 -17.26 8.01
C ALA A 249 4.59 -18.69 7.87
N ALA A 250 5.42 -19.65 7.43
CA ALA A 250 5.04 -21.06 7.36
C ALA A 250 4.74 -21.65 8.76
N GLN A 251 5.57 -21.36 9.77
CA GLN A 251 5.33 -21.77 11.16
C GLN A 251 4.05 -21.15 11.76
N VAL A 252 3.76 -19.89 11.41
CA VAL A 252 2.50 -19.21 11.79
C VAL A 252 1.29 -19.83 11.07
N ALA A 253 1.46 -20.23 9.81
CA ALA A 253 0.43 -20.85 8.99
C ALA A 253 0.10 -22.28 9.47
N GLU A 254 1.10 -23.08 9.84
CA GLU A 254 0.95 -24.41 10.43
C GLU A 254 0.04 -24.37 11.67
N GLN A 255 0.34 -23.49 12.64
CA GLN A 255 -0.49 -23.28 13.82
C GLN A 255 -1.91 -22.74 13.53
N ALA A 256 -2.14 -22.15 12.35
CA ALA A 256 -3.47 -21.73 11.91
C ALA A 256 -4.23 -22.88 11.22
N ASP A 257 -3.52 -23.74 10.49
CA ASP A 257 -4.05 -24.97 9.87
C ASP A 257 -4.45 -26.00 10.94
N GLU A 258 -3.64 -26.20 11.98
CA GLU A 258 -4.00 -27.01 13.17
C GLU A 258 -5.34 -26.57 13.77
N ARG A 259 -5.53 -25.25 13.97
CA ARG A 259 -6.77 -24.67 14.49
C ARG A 259 -7.95 -24.90 13.55
N ARG A 260 -7.74 -24.79 12.23
CA ARG A 260 -8.75 -25.07 11.19
C ARG A 260 -9.19 -26.53 11.23
N GLU A 261 -8.24 -27.46 11.29
CA GLU A 261 -8.50 -28.91 11.21
C GLU A 261 -9.12 -29.48 12.48
N ALA A 262 -8.68 -28.99 13.64
CA ALA A 262 -9.35 -29.21 14.92
C ALA A 262 -10.74 -28.54 15.01
N LYS A 263 -11.16 -27.79 13.98
CA LYS A 263 -12.42 -27.02 13.92
C LYS A 263 -12.59 -26.09 15.13
N ALA A 264 -11.48 -25.49 15.56
CA ALA A 264 -11.43 -24.67 16.76
C ALA A 264 -12.30 -23.41 16.63
N GLY A 265 -12.98 -23.04 17.71
CA GLY A 265 -13.69 -21.76 17.80
C GLY A 265 -12.74 -20.55 17.75
N PRO A 266 -13.28 -19.35 17.46
CA PRO A 266 -12.48 -18.13 17.39
C PRO A 266 -11.89 -17.79 18.75
N THR A 267 -10.68 -17.22 18.79
CA THR A 267 -10.01 -16.81 20.05
C THR A 267 -10.78 -15.73 20.80
N LYS A 268 -11.59 -14.94 20.10
CA LYS A 268 -12.42 -13.86 20.66
C LYS A 268 -13.81 -13.82 20.04
N ARG A 269 -14.72 -13.06 20.64
CA ARG A 269 -15.99 -12.70 20.00
C ARG A 269 -15.75 -11.63 18.94
N TYR A 270 -16.13 -11.92 17.71
CA TYR A 270 -16.14 -10.96 16.58
C TYR A 270 -17.49 -10.23 16.50
N GLY A 271 -17.47 -9.00 16.01
CA GLY A 271 -18.65 -8.13 15.89
C GLY A 271 -19.61 -8.56 14.77
N GLN A 272 -20.65 -7.76 14.52
CA GLN A 272 -21.53 -7.95 13.37
C GLN A 272 -20.80 -7.64 12.06
N VAL A 273 -20.16 -6.46 11.99
CA VAL A 273 -19.40 -5.98 10.81
C VAL A 273 -18.37 -7.01 10.33
N ASP A 274 -17.61 -7.63 11.24
CA ASP A 274 -16.63 -8.68 10.89
C ASP A 274 -17.27 -9.88 10.16
N ARG A 275 -18.46 -10.30 10.59
CA ARG A 275 -19.18 -11.46 10.02
C ARG A 275 -19.87 -11.12 8.69
N GLU A 276 -20.24 -9.86 8.51
CA GLU A 276 -20.77 -9.33 7.24
C GLU A 276 -19.64 -9.13 6.21
N LEU A 277 -18.42 -8.79 6.66
CA LEU A 277 -17.25 -8.63 5.80
C LEU A 277 -16.56 -9.93 5.39
N PHE A 278 -16.65 -11.03 6.16
CA PHE A 278 -15.91 -12.27 5.89
C PHE A 278 -16.79 -13.54 5.95
N ASP A 279 -16.41 -14.57 5.20
CA ASP A 279 -16.97 -15.92 5.41
C ASP A 279 -16.47 -16.51 6.75
N VAL A 280 -17.26 -17.40 7.36
CA VAL A 280 -16.96 -17.89 8.72
C VAL A 280 -15.62 -18.62 8.77
N HIS A 281 -15.29 -19.43 7.76
CA HIS A 281 -13.97 -20.09 7.69
C HIS A 281 -12.84 -19.10 7.45
N VAL A 282 -13.02 -18.10 6.56
CA VAL A 282 -12.03 -17.03 6.34
C VAL A 282 -11.78 -16.25 7.63
N LEU A 283 -12.82 -15.95 8.41
CA LEU A 283 -12.69 -15.25 9.69
C LEU A 283 -11.94 -16.09 10.74
N LEU A 284 -12.13 -17.42 10.75
CA LEU A 284 -11.38 -18.35 11.59
C LEU A 284 -9.93 -18.55 11.13
N GLU A 285 -9.67 -18.52 9.82
CA GLU A 285 -8.32 -18.53 9.26
C GLU A 285 -7.55 -17.25 9.65
N LEU A 286 -8.20 -16.07 9.57
CA LEU A 286 -7.64 -14.79 10.02
C LEU A 286 -7.43 -14.73 11.54
N ASP A 287 -8.36 -15.27 12.34
CA ASP A 287 -8.24 -15.43 13.80
C ASP A 287 -7.05 -16.33 14.18
N GLY A 288 -6.92 -17.48 13.50
CA GLY A 288 -5.79 -18.41 13.64
C GLY A 288 -4.45 -17.71 13.39
N LEU A 289 -4.28 -17.16 12.18
CA LEU A 289 -3.06 -16.44 11.78
C LEU A 289 -2.71 -15.32 12.77
N LYS A 290 -3.67 -14.44 13.10
CA LYS A 290 -3.47 -13.35 14.05
C LYS A 290 -3.00 -13.86 15.42
N SER A 291 -3.69 -14.87 15.96
CA SER A 291 -3.37 -15.43 17.27
C SER A 291 -1.98 -16.09 17.31
N SER A 292 -1.52 -16.67 16.20
CA SER A 292 -0.19 -17.26 16.09
C SER A 292 0.91 -16.20 15.94
N ILE A 293 0.70 -15.15 15.14
CA ILE A 293 1.62 -14.00 15.08
C ILE A 293 1.73 -13.33 16.46
N GLU A 294 0.63 -13.24 17.21
CA GLU A 294 0.63 -12.56 18.50
C GLU A 294 1.49 -13.24 19.58
N LYS A 295 1.63 -14.58 19.52
CA LYS A 295 2.52 -15.38 20.39
C LYS A 295 4.01 -15.12 20.14
N LEU A 296 4.39 -14.67 18.94
CA LEU A 296 5.79 -14.47 18.57
C LEU A 296 6.43 -13.36 19.44
N PRO A 297 7.75 -13.43 19.71
CA PRO A 297 8.50 -12.34 20.33
C PRO A 297 8.35 -11.02 19.54
N ARG A 298 8.43 -9.88 20.23
CA ARG A 298 8.40 -8.56 19.57
C ARG A 298 9.65 -8.36 18.73
N SER A 299 9.51 -8.48 17.41
CA SER A 299 10.57 -8.32 16.41
C SER A 299 10.06 -7.63 15.14
N PRO A 300 10.94 -7.14 14.24
CA PRO A 300 10.55 -6.58 12.95
C PRO A 300 9.76 -7.57 12.09
N GLU A 301 10.12 -8.87 12.13
CA GLU A 301 9.47 -9.92 11.36
C GLU A 301 8.03 -10.13 11.86
N ARG A 302 7.79 -10.13 13.17
CA ARG A 302 6.43 -10.18 13.74
C ARG A 302 5.56 -9.00 13.28
N GLN A 303 6.14 -7.80 13.18
CA GLN A 303 5.43 -6.61 12.67
C GLN A 303 5.16 -6.75 11.16
N ALA A 304 6.16 -7.18 10.38
CA ALA A 304 6.01 -7.47 8.97
C ALA A 304 4.92 -8.52 8.70
N LEU A 305 4.85 -9.60 9.47
CA LEU A 305 3.78 -10.60 9.38
C LEU A 305 2.39 -10.04 9.72
N MET A 306 2.28 -9.10 10.67
CA MET A 306 1.00 -8.42 10.91
C MET A 306 0.59 -7.55 9.70
N LEU A 307 1.54 -6.88 9.06
CA LEU A 307 1.29 -6.09 7.85
C LEU A 307 1.04 -6.96 6.60
N VAL A 308 1.61 -8.18 6.54
CA VAL A 308 1.22 -9.22 5.56
C VAL A 308 -0.23 -9.62 5.78
N LEU A 309 -0.65 -9.85 7.03
CA LEU A 309 -2.04 -10.20 7.36
C LEU A 309 -3.02 -9.07 6.98
N THR A 310 -2.69 -7.79 7.26
CA THR A 310 -3.54 -6.66 6.83
C THR A 310 -3.65 -6.56 5.30
N SER A 311 -2.58 -6.86 4.57
CA SER A 311 -2.58 -6.81 3.09
C SER A 311 -3.55 -7.81 2.43
N LEU A 312 -3.99 -8.84 3.18
CA LEU A 312 -4.95 -9.83 2.71
C LEU A 312 -6.41 -9.44 2.99
N LEU A 313 -6.70 -8.54 3.94
CA LEU A 313 -8.08 -8.29 4.41
C LEU A 313 -9.00 -7.90 3.25
N THR A 314 -8.63 -6.90 2.44
CA THR A 314 -9.39 -6.45 1.26
C THR A 314 -9.37 -7.47 0.10
N LYS A 315 -8.49 -8.48 0.13
CA LYS A 315 -8.45 -9.60 -0.83
C LYS A 315 -9.39 -10.75 -0.44
N VAL A 316 -9.58 -11.00 0.86
CA VAL A 316 -10.44 -12.10 1.36
C VAL A 316 -11.79 -11.64 1.91
N SER A 317 -12.00 -10.33 2.08
CA SER A 317 -13.29 -9.73 2.43
C SER A 317 -14.28 -9.72 1.26
N ARG A 318 -15.58 -9.67 1.57
CA ARG A 318 -16.64 -9.32 0.63
C ARG A 318 -16.57 -7.86 0.16
N SER A 319 -15.77 -6.99 0.79
CA SER A 319 -15.45 -5.67 0.21
C SER A 319 -14.53 -5.81 -1.01
N PRO A 320 -14.75 -5.07 -2.11
CA PRO A 320 -13.88 -5.02 -3.28
C PRO A 320 -12.79 -3.94 -3.18
N GLY A 321 -12.80 -3.09 -2.14
CA GLY A 321 -11.83 -2.00 -1.99
C GLY A 321 -12.22 -1.02 -0.88
N ASP A 322 -11.23 -0.44 -0.22
CA ASP A 322 -11.40 0.40 0.98
C ASP A 322 -12.29 1.65 0.72
N THR A 323 -12.38 2.10 -0.53
CA THR A 323 -13.21 3.24 -0.99
C THR A 323 -14.57 2.83 -1.57
N ARG A 324 -14.92 1.53 -1.64
CA ARG A 324 -16.14 1.02 -2.29
C ARG A 324 -17.08 0.33 -1.29
N LYS A 325 -18.28 0.90 -1.10
CA LYS A 325 -19.31 0.39 -0.16
C LYS A 325 -20.15 -0.80 -0.68
N GLN A 326 -19.93 -1.24 -1.92
CA GLN A 326 -20.62 -2.42 -2.47
C GLN A 326 -20.00 -3.72 -1.96
N THR A 327 -20.79 -4.75 -1.68
CA THR A 327 -20.27 -6.09 -1.31
C THR A 327 -20.31 -7.04 -2.50
N MET A 328 -19.20 -7.72 -2.77
CA MET A 328 -19.07 -8.78 -3.77
C MET A 328 -19.01 -10.16 -3.08
N GLN A 329 -19.78 -11.13 -3.57
CA GLN A 329 -19.60 -12.52 -3.15
C GLN A 329 -18.28 -13.06 -3.70
N ARG A 330 -17.39 -13.53 -2.81
CA ARG A 330 -16.23 -14.35 -3.17
C ARG A 330 -16.52 -15.80 -2.76
N ARG A 331 -16.00 -16.77 -3.52
CA ARG A 331 -16.08 -18.20 -3.18
C ARG A 331 -14.68 -18.71 -2.88
N LEU A 332 -14.22 -18.48 -1.65
CA LEU A 332 -12.85 -18.82 -1.23
C LEU A 332 -12.83 -20.23 -0.62
N ALA A 333 -11.98 -21.11 -1.15
CA ALA A 333 -11.78 -22.46 -0.61
C ALA A 333 -11.13 -22.43 0.78
N SER A 334 -11.31 -23.48 1.58
CA SER A 334 -10.71 -23.54 2.91
C SER A 334 -9.17 -23.59 2.85
N GLY A 335 -8.54 -22.94 3.84
CA GLY A 335 -7.10 -22.70 3.91
C GLY A 335 -6.56 -21.72 2.85
N PHE A 336 -7.41 -21.11 2.02
CA PHE A 336 -6.97 -20.16 1.00
C PHE A 336 -6.31 -18.93 1.61
N THR A 337 -6.78 -18.47 2.77
CA THR A 337 -6.21 -17.30 3.47
C THR A 337 -4.84 -17.65 4.02
N ILE A 338 -4.70 -18.84 4.60
CA ILE A 338 -3.45 -19.34 5.20
C ILE A 338 -2.38 -19.56 4.11
N ARG A 339 -2.73 -20.21 2.98
CA ARG A 339 -1.82 -20.34 1.83
C ARG A 339 -1.47 -18.97 1.20
N SER A 340 -2.45 -18.05 1.13
CA SER A 340 -2.19 -16.67 0.67
C SER A 340 -1.25 -15.89 1.59
N PHE A 341 -1.24 -16.18 2.90
CA PHE A 341 -0.39 -15.52 3.88
C PHE A 341 1.07 -15.90 3.71
N VAL A 342 1.40 -17.19 3.59
CA VAL A 342 2.77 -17.66 3.34
C VAL A 342 3.31 -17.06 2.03
N ALA A 343 2.58 -17.23 0.93
CA ALA A 343 2.97 -16.70 -0.38
C ALA A 343 3.15 -15.16 -0.39
N LYS A 344 2.42 -14.44 0.48
CA LYS A 344 2.52 -12.97 0.60
C LYS A 344 3.67 -12.52 1.49
N ALA A 345 4.05 -13.30 2.51
CA ALA A 345 5.26 -13.08 3.30
C ALA A 345 6.52 -13.33 2.45
N GLU A 346 6.54 -14.40 1.65
CA GLU A 346 7.62 -14.63 0.69
C GLU A 346 7.72 -13.54 -0.38
N GLU A 347 6.58 -13.02 -0.86
CA GLU A 347 6.56 -11.88 -1.80
C GLU A 347 7.20 -10.64 -1.17
N LEU A 348 6.91 -10.37 0.11
CA LEU A 348 7.52 -9.28 0.86
C LEU A 348 9.03 -9.49 1.07
N GLU A 349 9.45 -10.69 1.47
CA GLU A 349 10.86 -11.02 1.69
C GLU A 349 11.69 -10.80 0.42
N ARG A 350 11.22 -11.30 -0.74
CA ARG A 350 11.85 -11.05 -2.05
C ARG A 350 11.88 -9.56 -2.38
N ARG A 351 10.75 -8.84 -2.27
CA ARG A 351 10.67 -7.40 -2.56
C ARG A 351 11.58 -6.53 -1.68
N LEU A 352 11.82 -6.91 -0.43
CA LEU A 352 12.75 -6.22 0.47
C LEU A 352 14.21 -6.49 0.07
N ALA A 353 14.55 -7.73 -0.32
CA ALA A 353 15.88 -8.04 -0.85
C ALA A 353 16.15 -7.33 -2.18
N ASP A 354 15.18 -7.31 -3.11
CA ASP A 354 15.25 -6.59 -4.38
C ASP A 354 15.43 -5.07 -4.17
N PHE A 355 14.75 -4.51 -3.17
CA PHE A 355 14.87 -3.10 -2.79
C PHE A 355 16.23 -2.79 -2.17
N GLU A 356 16.70 -3.60 -1.23
CA GLU A 356 18.00 -3.45 -0.58
C GLU A 356 19.16 -3.53 -1.58
N ALA A 357 19.09 -4.47 -2.55
CA ALA A 357 20.08 -4.63 -3.61
C ALA A 357 20.21 -3.41 -4.56
N LEU A 358 19.22 -2.51 -4.56
CA LEU A 358 19.21 -1.26 -5.34
C LEU A 358 19.64 -0.04 -4.52
N LEU A 359 19.92 -0.18 -3.23
CA LEU A 359 20.36 0.93 -2.38
C LEU A 359 21.83 1.30 -2.64
N PRO A 360 22.20 2.59 -2.59
CA PRO A 360 23.59 3.00 -2.70
C PRO A 360 24.40 2.60 -1.46
N LYS A 361 25.69 2.31 -1.65
CA LYS A 361 26.64 1.82 -0.60
C LYS A 361 26.70 2.67 0.69
N GLN A 362 26.28 3.93 0.65
CA GLN A 362 26.00 4.72 1.83
C GLN A 362 24.49 4.82 1.96
N GLU A 363 23.90 3.92 2.76
CA GLU A 363 22.47 3.86 2.96
C GLU A 363 21.92 5.20 3.50
N PRO A 364 21.06 5.91 2.76
CA PRO A 364 20.37 7.06 3.30
C PRO A 364 19.35 6.61 4.34
N GLN A 365 19.18 7.42 5.38
CA GLN A 365 18.14 7.22 6.37
C GLN A 365 16.83 7.83 5.87
N ALA A 366 15.74 7.07 5.99
CA ALA A 366 14.39 7.57 5.86
C ALA A 366 13.72 7.38 7.22
N ASP A 367 13.41 8.49 7.88
CA ASP A 367 12.95 8.56 9.26
C ASP A 367 11.47 9.07 9.29
N PRO A 368 10.47 8.27 8.85
CA PRO A 368 9.06 8.66 8.90
C PRO A 368 8.49 8.43 10.32
N GLU A 369 7.79 9.40 10.92
CA GLU A 369 7.25 9.29 12.28
C GLU A 369 5.76 9.67 12.40
N VAL A 370 5.11 9.17 13.45
CA VAL A 370 3.71 9.54 13.73
C VAL A 370 3.68 10.94 14.33
N CYS A 371 3.15 11.91 13.58
CA CYS A 371 3.18 13.32 13.97
C CYS A 371 2.03 14.11 13.32
N ASP A 372 1.69 15.24 13.92
CA ASP A 372 0.81 16.24 13.30
C ASP A 372 1.68 17.17 12.44
N ALA A 373 1.31 17.37 11.18
CA ALA A 373 2.06 18.22 10.25
C ALA A 373 2.16 19.71 10.69
N ARG A 374 1.37 20.13 11.68
CA ARG A 374 1.42 21.45 12.30
C ARG A 374 2.50 21.58 13.39
N GLU A 375 2.99 20.47 13.92
CA GLU A 375 3.89 20.39 15.09
C GLU A 375 5.13 19.52 14.75
N LEU A 376 5.93 19.97 13.79
CA LEU A 376 7.08 19.23 13.22
C LEU A 376 8.32 19.12 14.15
N ASP A 377 8.11 18.85 15.44
CA ASP A 377 9.14 18.79 16.50
C ASP A 377 10.27 17.77 16.23
N TYR A 378 10.07 16.84 15.30
CA TYR A 378 11.06 15.84 14.88
C TYR A 378 12.03 16.35 13.79
N VAL A 379 11.79 17.55 13.23
CA VAL A 379 12.60 18.17 12.16
C VAL A 379 13.45 19.30 12.73
N GLU A 380 14.78 19.15 12.73
CA GLU A 380 15.65 20.23 13.20
C GLU A 380 15.52 21.50 12.31
N PRO A 381 15.60 22.72 12.87
CA PRO A 381 15.62 23.95 12.08
C PRO A 381 16.73 23.93 11.03
N ARG A 382 16.39 24.20 9.76
CA ARG A 382 17.27 24.10 8.58
C ARG A 382 17.79 22.66 8.30
N PHE A 383 17.09 21.62 8.76
CA PHE A 383 17.37 20.23 8.36
C PHE A 383 17.07 19.98 6.87
N VAL A 384 16.04 20.61 6.33
CA VAL A 384 15.43 20.30 5.04
C VAL A 384 16.06 21.10 3.90
N ASN A 385 16.24 20.46 2.73
CA ASN A 385 16.66 21.11 1.49
C ASN A 385 15.54 21.12 0.43
N PHE A 386 14.56 20.22 0.51
CA PHE A 386 13.43 20.13 -0.41
C PHE A 386 12.20 19.59 0.31
N VAL A 387 11.01 20.15 0.06
CA VAL A 387 9.74 19.60 0.55
C VAL A 387 9.02 18.96 -0.62
N LEU A 388 8.66 17.69 -0.49
CA LEU A 388 7.87 16.94 -1.47
C LEU A 388 6.78 16.18 -0.76
N THR A 389 5.53 16.47 -1.10
CA THR A 389 4.35 15.87 -0.48
C THR A 389 3.26 15.70 -1.54
N SER A 390 2.39 14.71 -1.36
CA SER A 390 1.03 14.84 -1.88
C SER A 390 0.24 15.72 -0.93
N PRO A 391 -0.64 16.63 -1.39
CA PRO A 391 -1.66 17.21 -0.55
C PRO A 391 -2.56 16.10 0.07
N PRO A 392 -3.04 16.28 1.32
CA PRO A 392 -3.91 15.33 2.01
C PRO A 392 -5.37 15.36 1.52
#